data_AF-A0A0T6B759-F1
#
_entry.id   AF-A0A0T6B759-F1
#
_cell.length_a   1.000
_cell.length_b   1.000
_cell.length_c   1.000
_cell.angle_alpha   90.00
_cell.angle_beta   90.00
_cell.angle_gamma   90.00
#
_symmetry.space_group_name_H-M   'P 1'
#
loop_
_entity.id
_entity.type
_entity.pdbx_description
1 polymer ?
#
loop_
_entity_poly.entity_id
_entity_poly.type
_entity_poly.pdbx_seq_one_letter_code
_entity_poly.pdbx_strand_id
1 'polypeptide(L)'
;EVRNEGNKYSLYFLLIGVACGAAMFFQWYMIGVAGEKLTKRVRALMFETVLRQEPGWFDRKENGIGAVCAKLSSDAANIQGASGHPIVVALNSVSTLLIAIVIALLIEWRLALVSMSIMP
;
A
#
# COMPACT_ATOMS: atom_id res chain seq x y z
N GLU A 1 -30.68 8.52 33.53
CA GLU A 1 -30.05 7.54 32.63
C GLU A 1 -29.56 8.11 31.29
N VAL A 2 -30.44 8.65 30.44
CA VAL A 2 -30.16 8.94 29.01
C VAL A 2 -28.91 9.81 28.78
N ARG A 3 -28.66 10.81 29.62
CA ARG A 3 -27.49 11.70 29.49
C ARG A 3 -26.16 11.02 29.83
N ASN A 4 -26.17 9.99 30.69
CA ASN A 4 -24.98 9.24 31.06
C ASN A 4 -24.64 8.16 30.01
N GLU A 5 -25.67 7.56 29.40
CA GLU A 5 -25.48 6.63 28.26
C GLU A 5 -24.95 7.35 27.03
N GLY A 6 -25.50 8.53 26.71
CA GLY A 6 -24.99 9.35 25.61
C GLY A 6 -23.52 9.74 25.79
N ASN A 7 -23.10 10.06 27.02
CA ASN A 7 -21.70 10.39 27.31
C ASN A 7 -20.78 9.18 27.15
N LYS A 8 -21.24 7.96 27.48
CA LYS A 8 -20.49 6.71 27.26
C LYS A 8 -20.31 6.42 25.76
N TYR A 9 -21.38 6.52 24.96
CA TYR A 9 -21.28 6.33 23.51
C TYR A 9 -20.38 7.37 22.85
N SER A 10 -20.49 8.64 23.26
CA SER A 10 -19.60 9.71 22.77
C SER A 10 -18.13 9.41 23.07
N LEU A 11 -17.83 8.89 24.26
CA LEU A 11 -16.47 8.49 24.64
C LEU A 11 -15.96 7.30 23.82
N TYR A 12 -16.81 6.31 23.52
CA TYR A 12 -16.44 5.21 22.61
C TYR A 12 -16.13 5.69 21.19
N PHE A 13 -16.95 6.58 20.63
CA PHE A 13 -16.67 7.16 19.31
C PHE A 13 -15.36 7.94 19.29
N LEU A 14 -15.07 8.69 20.36
CA LEU A 14 -13.81 9.44 20.48
C LEU A 14 -12.60 8.50 20.54
N LEU A 15 -12.66 7.43 21.34
CA LEU A 15 -11.59 6.43 21.42
C LEU A 15 -11.35 5.73 20.08
N ILE A 16 -12.42 5.32 19.39
CA ILE A 16 -12.33 4.70 18.06
C ILE A 16 -11.72 5.69 17.06
N GLY A 17 -12.13 6.97 17.10
CA GLY A 17 -11.58 8.01 16.23
C GLY A 17 -10.09 8.22 16.43
N VAL A 18 -9.62 8.29 17.67
CA VAL A 18 -8.19 8.41 18.00
C VAL A 18 -7.41 7.18 17.55
N ALA A 19 -7.94 5.97 17.80
CA ALA A 19 -7.31 4.73 17.38
C ALA A 19 -7.21 4.63 15.85
N CYS A 20 -8.27 5.00 15.12
CA CYS A 20 -8.29 5.02 13.67
C CYS A 20 -7.30 6.05 13.10
N GLY A 21 -7.26 7.25 13.68
CA GLY A 21 -6.31 8.30 13.29
C GLY A 21 -4.85 7.86 13.48
N ALA A 22 -4.55 7.23 14.62
CA ALA A 22 -3.22 6.67 14.87
C ALA A 22 -2.88 5.55 13.88
N ALA A 23 -3.79 4.61 13.63
CA ALA A 23 -3.59 3.52 12.69
C ALA A 23 -3.34 4.04 11.26
N MET A 24 -4.10 5.02 10.80
CA MET A 24 -3.90 5.67 9.51
C MET A 24 -2.52 6.33 9.43
N PHE A 25 -2.11 7.07 10.47
CA PHE A 25 -0.80 7.71 10.51
C PHE A 25 0.33 6.67 10.39
N PHE A 26 0.27 5.58 11.16
CA PHE A 26 1.23 4.49 11.06
C PHE A 26 1.24 3.83 9.70
N GLN A 27 0.07 3.59 9.10
CA GLN A 27 -0.05 2.98 7.78
C GLN A 27 0.65 3.83 6.71
N TRP A 28 0.37 5.14 6.66
CA TRP A 28 1.01 6.05 5.72
C TRP A 28 2.52 6.17 5.96
N TYR A 29 2.94 6.21 7.23
CA TYR A 29 4.36 6.26 7.59
C TYR A 29 5.12 4.99 7.15
N MET A 30 4.60 3.80 7.47
CA MET A 30 5.23 2.53 7.13
C MET A 30 5.36 2.35 5.61
N ILE A 31 4.36 2.78 4.84
CA ILE A 31 4.40 2.73 3.39
C ILE A 31 5.39 3.72 2.82
N GLY A 32 5.48 4.92 3.39
CA GLY A 32 6.51 5.89 3.02
C GLY A 32 7.92 5.31 3.20
N VAL A 33 8.20 4.72 4.36
CA VAL A 33 9.49 4.09 4.66
C VAL A 33 9.75 2.86 3.77
N ALA A 34 8.75 2.01 3.56
CA ALA A 34 8.85 0.84 2.69
C ALA A 34 9.12 1.23 1.24
N GLY A 35 8.43 2.27 0.74
CA GLY A 35 8.65 2.84 -0.58
C GLY A 35 10.06 3.38 -0.75
N GLU A 36 10.56 4.14 0.23
CA GLU A 36 11.94 4.66 0.19
C GLU A 36 12.98 3.53 0.16
N LYS A 37 12.79 2.49 1.01
CA LYS A 37 13.71 1.35 1.07
C LYS A 37 13.71 0.55 -0.24
N LEU A 38 12.54 0.37 -0.86
CA LEU A 38 12.41 -0.30 -2.14
C LEU A 38 13.10 0.48 -3.26
N THR A 39 12.86 1.80 -3.34
CA THR A 39 13.50 2.68 -4.32
C THR A 39 15.03 2.65 -4.18
N LYS A 40 15.56 2.70 -2.96
CA LYS A 40 17.01 2.58 -2.70
C LYS A 40 17.58 1.25 -3.20
N ARG A 41 16.88 0.14 -2.93
CA ARG A 41 17.31 -1.20 -3.35
C ARG A 41 17.30 -1.37 -4.87
N VAL A 42 16.24 -0.92 -5.53
CA VAL A 42 16.12 -0.94 -7.00
C VAL A 42 17.24 -0.12 -7.63
N ARG A 43 17.50 1.09 -7.12
CA ARG A 43 18.57 1.95 -7.64
C ARG A 43 19.94 1.29 -7.52
N ALA A 44 20.22 0.62 -6.39
CA ALA A 44 21.48 -0.09 -6.19
C ALA A 44 21.64 -1.28 -7.16
N LEU A 45 20.61 -2.13 -7.28
CA LEU A 45 20.63 -3.30 -8.17
C LEU A 45 20.81 -2.89 -9.65
N MET A 46 20.12 -1.84 -10.06
CA MET A 46 20.21 -1.36 -11.42
C MET A 46 21.56 -0.69 -11.73
N PHE A 47 22.16 0.00 -10.76
CA PHE A 47 23.51 0.54 -10.94
C PHE A 47 24.54 -0.59 -11.08
N GLU A 48 24.40 -1.65 -10.28
CA GLU A 48 25.24 -2.84 -10.38
C GLU A 48 25.10 -3.54 -11.73
N THR A 49 23.89 -3.69 -12.27
CA THR A 49 23.69 -4.30 -13.60
C THR A 49 24.26 -3.46 -14.72
N VAL A 50 24.13 -2.13 -14.65
CA VAL A 50 24.75 -1.22 -15.62
C VAL A 50 26.27 -1.35 -15.61
N LEU A 51 26.91 -1.43 -14.43
CA LEU A 51 28.37 -1.58 -14.33
C LEU A 51 28.92 -2.90 -14.88
N ARG A 52 28.10 -3.95 -14.94
CA ARG A 52 28.49 -5.27 -15.45
C ARG A 52 28.32 -5.43 -16.97
N GLN A 53 27.84 -4.39 -17.65
CA GLN A 53 27.51 -4.45 -19.07
C GLN A 53 28.74 -4.26 -19.97
N GLU A 54 28.75 -4.94 -21.12
CA GLU A 54 29.89 -4.93 -22.03
C GLU A 54 30.15 -3.52 -22.63
N PRO A 55 31.41 -3.17 -22.93
CA PRO A 55 31.75 -1.84 -23.49
C PRO A 55 30.98 -1.50 -24.78
N GLY A 56 30.78 -2.48 -25.67
CA GLY A 56 30.02 -2.29 -26.91
C GLY A 56 28.52 -2.09 -26.72
N TRP A 57 27.99 -2.33 -25.50
CA TRP A 57 26.61 -2.01 -25.16
C TRP A 57 26.42 -0.50 -24.98
N PHE A 58 27.44 0.22 -24.49
CA PHE A 58 27.42 1.67 -24.27
C PHE A 58 27.66 2.49 -25.55
N ASP A 59 28.23 1.88 -26.60
CA ASP A 59 28.44 2.53 -27.90
C ASP A 59 27.14 2.76 -28.69
N ARG A 60 26.04 2.09 -28.30
CA ARG A 60 24.72 2.33 -28.89
C ARG A 60 24.24 3.70 -28.43
N LYS A 61 23.81 4.57 -29.37
CA LYS A 61 23.25 5.90 -29.07
C LYS A 61 22.11 5.88 -28.04
N GLU A 62 21.35 4.78 -28.00
CA GLU A 62 20.26 4.54 -27.05
C GLU A 62 20.72 4.24 -25.62
N ASN A 63 21.94 3.72 -25.46
CA ASN A 63 22.54 3.26 -24.20
C ASN A 63 23.70 4.15 -23.74
N GLY A 64 23.79 5.36 -24.28
CA GLY A 64 24.72 6.36 -23.75
C GLY A 64 24.49 6.57 -22.25
N ILE A 65 25.55 6.81 -21.50
CA ILE A 65 25.55 6.88 -20.03
C ILE A 65 24.44 7.80 -19.49
N GLY A 66 24.19 8.94 -20.15
CA GLY A 66 23.11 9.87 -19.80
C GLY A 66 21.70 9.31 -20.02
N ALA A 67 21.47 8.59 -21.12
CA ALA A 67 20.18 7.95 -21.42
C ALA A 67 19.88 6.80 -20.47
N VAL A 68 20.90 6.03 -20.08
CA VAL A 68 20.79 4.93 -19.10
C VAL A 68 20.50 5.47 -17.70
N CYS A 69 21.20 6.53 -17.27
CA CYS A 69 20.90 7.22 -16.01
C CYS A 69 19.49 7.83 -15.99
N ALA A 70 19.03 8.40 -17.10
CA ALA A 70 17.69 8.96 -17.22
C ALA A 70 16.61 7.87 -17.16
N LYS A 71 16.77 6.77 -17.91
CA LYS A 71 15.88 5.60 -17.83
C LYS A 71 15.86 5.03 -16.43
N LEU A 72 17.02 4.87 -15.81
CA LEU A 72 17.11 4.35 -14.45
C LEU A 72 16.37 5.23 -13.44
N SER A 73 16.53 6.56 -13.54
CA SER A 73 15.80 7.49 -12.66
C SER A 73 14.30 7.42 -12.89
N SER A 74 13.86 7.29 -14.15
CA SER A 74 12.45 7.14 -14.53
C SER A 74 11.86 5.81 -14.04
N ASP A 75 12.57 4.70 -14.18
CA ASP A 75 12.12 3.38 -13.75
C ASP A 75 12.03 3.30 -12.21
N ALA A 76 13.00 3.90 -11.50
CA ALA A 76 12.96 4.02 -10.05
C ALA A 76 11.78 4.87 -9.57
N ALA A 77 11.48 5.98 -10.26
CA ALA A 77 10.32 6.83 -9.97
C ALA A 77 8.99 6.10 -10.24
N ASN A 78 8.90 5.37 -11.34
CA ASN A 78 7.74 4.55 -11.68
C ASN A 78 7.51 3.43 -10.66
N ILE A 79 8.57 2.76 -10.19
CA ILE A 79 8.45 1.72 -9.15
C ILE A 79 8.02 2.36 -7.83
N GLN A 80 8.51 3.54 -7.48
CA GLN A 80 8.07 4.25 -6.27
C GLN A 80 6.58 4.63 -6.34
N GLY A 81 6.13 5.14 -7.50
CA GLY A 81 4.72 5.48 -7.73
C GLY A 81 3.80 4.26 -7.75
N ALA A 82 4.24 3.15 -8.37
CA ALA A 82 3.50 1.90 -8.46
C ALA A 82 3.50 1.11 -7.14
N SER A 83 4.52 1.24 -6.29
CA SER A 83 4.61 0.48 -5.04
C SER A 83 3.94 1.20 -3.86
N GLY A 84 3.72 2.51 -3.95
CA GLY A 84 3.13 3.30 -2.86
C GLY A 84 1.62 3.18 -2.81
N HIS A 85 0.93 3.86 -3.72
CA HIS A 85 -0.52 4.07 -3.62
C HIS A 85 -1.39 2.83 -3.90
N PRO A 86 -1.19 2.07 -5.00
CA PRO A 86 -2.11 0.98 -5.33
C PRO A 86 -1.96 -0.23 -4.39
N ILE A 87 -0.77 -0.46 -3.81
CA ILE A 87 -0.57 -1.50 -2.79
C ILE A 87 -1.38 -1.20 -1.53
N VAL A 88 -1.40 0.07 -1.10
CA VAL A 88 -2.22 0.51 0.05
C VAL A 88 -3.71 0.33 -0.21
N VAL A 89 -4.17 0.73 -1.39
CA VAL A 89 -5.57 0.57 -1.78
C VAL A 89 -5.96 -0.91 -1.83
N ALA A 90 -5.13 -1.77 -2.42
CA ALA A 90 -5.38 -3.21 -2.46
C ALA A 90 -5.47 -3.82 -1.04
N LEU A 91 -4.52 -3.50 -0.17
CA LEU A 91 -4.52 -3.97 1.22
C LEU A 91 -5.76 -3.49 1.99
N ASN A 92 -6.16 -2.23 1.78
CA ASN A 92 -7.34 -1.67 2.41
C ASN A 92 -8.64 -2.35 1.91
N SER A 93 -8.76 -2.57 0.60
CA SER A 93 -9.91 -3.27 0.00
C SER A 93 -10.02 -4.71 0.51
N VAL A 94 -8.90 -5.45 0.58
CA VAL A 94 -8.88 -6.81 1.13
C VAL A 94 -9.25 -6.81 2.61
N SER A 95 -8.68 -5.89 3.40
CA SER A 95 -8.98 -5.79 4.82
C SER A 95 -10.44 -5.45 5.08
N THR A 96 -11.00 -4.52 4.30
CA THR A 96 -12.41 -4.12 4.39
C THR A 96 -13.34 -5.28 4.03
N LEU A 97 -13.03 -6.02 2.96
CA LEU A 97 -13.77 -7.22 2.58
C LEU A 97 -13.74 -8.26 3.70
N LEU A 98 -12.58 -8.56 4.25
CA LEU A 98 -12.44 -9.52 5.36
C LEU A 98 -13.25 -9.10 6.59
N ILE A 99 -13.15 -7.83 7.00
CA ILE A 99 -13.89 -7.31 8.16
C ILE A 99 -15.41 -7.38 7.90
N ALA A 100 -15.86 -6.97 6.71
CA ALA A 100 -17.27 -7.01 6.33
C ALA A 100 -17.82 -8.44 6.35
N ILE A 101 -17.06 -9.40 5.81
CA ILE A 101 -17.39 -10.82 5.82
C ILE A 101 -17.49 -11.36 7.24
N VAL A 102 -16.50 -11.06 8.09
CA VAL A 102 -16.48 -11.54 9.49
C VAL A 102 -17.68 -10.98 10.26
N ILE A 103 -17.98 -9.69 10.15
CA ILE A 103 -19.13 -9.08 10.82
C ILE A 103 -20.45 -9.69 10.31
N ALA A 104 -20.58 -9.89 8.99
CA ALA A 104 -21.77 -10.50 8.41
C ALA A 104 -22.00 -11.93 8.94
N LEU A 105 -20.93 -12.74 9.04
CA LEU A 105 -20.99 -14.11 9.57
C LEU A 105 -21.32 -14.15 11.07
N LEU A 106 -20.86 -13.18 11.85
CA LEU A 106 -21.12 -13.10 13.29
C LEU A 106 -22.56 -12.75 13.63
N ILE A 107 -23.20 -11.87 12.85
CA ILE A 107 -24.57 -11.41 13.11
C ILE A 107 -25.57 -12.47 12.64
N GLU A 108 -25.51 -12.87 11.37
CA GLU A 108 -26.45 -13.83 10.78
C GLU A 108 -25.75 -14.70 9.73
N TRP A 109 -25.16 -15.81 10.18
CA TRP A 109 -24.38 -16.71 9.33
C TRP A 109 -25.16 -17.27 8.13
N ARG A 110 -26.49 -17.41 8.24
CA ARG A 110 -27.36 -17.92 7.15
C ARG A 110 -27.53 -16.91 6.01
N LEU A 111 -27.75 -15.63 6.34
CA LEU A 111 -27.88 -14.55 5.36
C LEU A 111 -26.53 -14.22 4.70
N ALA A 112 -25.46 -14.24 5.49
CA ALA A 112 -24.10 -14.01 5.00
C ALA A 112 -23.67 -15.05 3.95
N LEU A 113 -23.91 -16.34 4.20
CA LEU A 113 -23.58 -17.42 3.25
C LEU A 113 -24.34 -17.30 1.91
N VAL A 114 -25.61 -16.89 1.95
CA VAL A 114 -26.42 -16.66 0.75
C VAL A 114 -25.87 -15.47 -0.05
N SER A 115 -25.51 -14.37 0.63
CA SER A 115 -24.93 -13.20 -0.02
C SER A 115 -23.58 -13.49 -0.70
N MET A 116 -22.74 -14.34 -0.07
CA MET A 116 -21.47 -14.78 -0.66
C MET A 116 -21.67 -15.65 -1.90
N SER A 117 -22.71 -16.50 -1.91
CA SER A 117 -22.99 -17.39 -3.05
C SER A 117 -23.55 -16.63 -4.26
N ILE A 118 -24.05 -15.41 -4.05
CA ILE A 118 -24.58 -14.53 -5.10
C ILE A 118 -23.52 -13.59 -5.68
N MET A 119 -22.44 -13.31 -4.93
CA MET A 119 -21.28 -12.59 -5.45
C MET A 119 -20.43 -13.52 -6.35
N PRO A 120 -20.33 -13.25 -7.66
CA PRO A 120 -19.45 -14.01 -8.56
C PRO A 120 -17.97 -13.67 -8.33
#